data_AF-A0A976D0H8-F1
#
_entry.id   AF-A0A976D0H8-F1
#
_cell.length_a   1.000
_cell.length_b   1.000
_cell.length_c   1.000
_cell.angle_alpha   90.00
_cell.angle_beta   90.00
_cell.angle_gamma   90.00
#
_symmetry.space_group_name_H-M   'P 1'
#
loop_
_entity.id
_entity.type
_entity.pdbx_description
1 polymer ?
#
loop_
_entity_poly.entity_id
_entity_poly.type
_entity_poly.pdbx_seq_one_letter_code
_entity_poly.pdbx_strand_id
1 'polypeptide(L)'
;MIEFDRFQLDNGLTVIVHTDTSTPMAVVNVLYNVGARDEDPAKTGFAHLFEHLMFGGSKNIPDYDEPLQRAGGDNNAYTTNDLTNYYCQLPAENLETAFWLESDRMLDLAFSKKSLDVQRKVVCEEFKEHYLNKPYGDVWHKMRTLAYTQHPYRWMTIGAELSHVEN
;
A
#
# COMPACT_ATOMS: atom_id res chain seq x y z
N MET A 1 -9.26 -8.71 -26.35
CA MET A 1 -9.74 -8.99 -24.98
C MET A 1 -8.65 -9.78 -24.29
N ILE A 2 -8.29 -9.47 -23.05
CA ILE A 2 -7.23 -10.19 -22.32
C ILE A 2 -7.85 -11.48 -21.78
N GLU A 3 -7.24 -12.62 -22.05
CA GLU A 3 -7.65 -13.91 -21.48
C GLU A 3 -7.07 -14.07 -20.07
N PHE A 4 -7.90 -14.46 -19.10
CA PHE A 4 -7.47 -14.66 -17.72
C PHE A 4 -8.34 -15.72 -17.04
N ASP A 5 -7.75 -16.42 -16.08
CA ASP A 5 -8.46 -17.30 -15.17
C ASP A 5 -8.88 -16.55 -13.91
N ARG A 6 -10.05 -16.87 -13.38
CA ARG A 6 -10.55 -16.33 -12.12
C ARG A 6 -11.13 -17.46 -11.27
N PHE A 7 -10.64 -17.55 -10.04
CA PHE A 7 -11.14 -18.49 -9.05
C PHE A 7 -11.08 -17.89 -7.65
N GLN A 8 -11.69 -18.57 -6.68
CA GLN A 8 -11.70 -18.16 -5.28
C GLN A 8 -11.11 -19.28 -4.43
N LEU A 9 -10.22 -18.94 -3.50
CA LEU A 9 -9.69 -19.88 -2.52
C LEU A 9 -10.71 -20.13 -1.39
N ASP A 10 -10.51 -21.20 -0.61
CA ASP A 10 -11.41 -21.57 0.50
C ASP A 10 -11.56 -20.48 1.57
N ASN A 11 -10.55 -19.62 1.73
CA ASN A 11 -10.58 -18.48 2.65
C ASN A 11 -11.29 -17.24 2.07
N GLY A 12 -11.85 -17.33 0.86
CA GLY A 12 -12.56 -16.24 0.19
C GLY A 12 -11.69 -15.31 -0.67
N LEU A 13 -10.36 -15.48 -0.67
CA LEU A 13 -9.46 -14.67 -1.50
C LEU A 13 -9.74 -14.94 -3.00
N THR A 14 -10.05 -13.88 -3.74
CA THR A 14 -10.23 -13.95 -5.20
C THR A 14 -8.87 -13.89 -5.87
N VAL A 15 -8.58 -14.84 -6.76
CA VAL A 15 -7.35 -14.90 -7.54
C VAL A 15 -7.69 -14.69 -9.00
N ILE A 16 -6.92 -13.82 -9.66
CA ILE A 16 -7.00 -13.55 -11.10
C ILE A 16 -5.62 -13.81 -11.67
N VAL A 17 -5.53 -14.67 -12.68
CA VAL A 17 -4.26 -15.05 -13.31
C VAL A 17 -4.34 -14.80 -14.80
N HIS A 18 -3.39 -14.02 -15.33
CA HIS A 18 -3.15 -13.88 -16.75
C HIS A 18 -1.76 -14.43 -17.05
N THR A 19 -1.67 -15.41 -17.94
CA THR A 19 -0.39 -16.01 -18.35
C THR A 19 0.05 -15.44 -19.69
N ASP A 20 1.19 -14.76 -19.69
CA ASP A 20 1.90 -14.33 -20.89
C ASP A 20 3.33 -14.86 -20.86
N THR A 21 3.69 -15.67 -21.86
CA THR A 21 5.03 -16.27 -21.99
C THR A 21 5.98 -15.46 -22.87
N SER A 22 5.62 -14.23 -23.25
CA SER A 22 6.46 -13.33 -24.06
C SER A 22 7.70 -12.83 -23.32
N THR A 23 7.69 -12.89 -21.98
CA THR A 23 8.75 -12.45 -21.08
C THR A 23 8.96 -13.47 -19.96
N PRO A 24 10.20 -13.65 -19.44
CA PRO A 24 10.46 -14.51 -18.29
C PRO A 24 10.11 -13.84 -16.95
N MET A 25 9.40 -12.71 -16.95
CA MET A 25 9.03 -11.96 -15.75
C MET A 25 7.60 -12.28 -15.30
N ALA A 26 7.37 -12.22 -14.00
CA ALA A 26 6.05 -12.28 -13.38
C ALA A 26 5.79 -11.02 -12.55
N VAL A 27 4.52 -10.67 -12.38
CA VAL A 27 4.08 -9.58 -11.49
C VAL A 27 2.99 -10.13 -10.59
N VAL A 28 3.15 -9.95 -9.29
CA VAL A 28 2.15 -10.30 -8.27
C VAL A 28 1.57 -9.01 -7.72
N ASN A 29 0.24 -8.90 -7.67
CA ASN A 29 -0.46 -7.78 -7.04
C ASN A 29 -1.37 -8.33 -5.93
N VAL A 30 -1.34 -7.68 -4.77
CA VAL A 30 -2.24 -7.92 -3.65
C VAL A 30 -3.04 -6.66 -3.42
N LEU A 31 -4.31 -6.70 -3.81
CA LEU A 31 -5.24 -5.58 -3.70
C LEU A 31 -6.10 -5.75 -2.46
N TYR A 32 -6.01 -4.81 -1.53
CA TYR A 32 -6.91 -4.68 -0.41
C TYR A 32 -8.02 -3.69 -0.78
N ASN A 33 -9.28 -4.11 -0.61
CA ASN A 33 -10.45 -3.24 -0.78
C ASN A 33 -10.64 -2.33 0.45
N VAL A 34 -9.60 -1.55 0.75
CA VAL A 34 -9.55 -0.55 1.81
C VAL A 34 -8.73 0.62 1.31
N GLY A 35 -9.18 1.84 1.57
CA GLY A 35 -8.43 3.05 1.24
C GLY A 35 -8.82 4.19 2.16
N ALA A 36 -8.47 5.41 1.77
CA ALA A 36 -8.72 6.58 2.60
C ALA A 36 -10.22 6.81 2.89
N ARG A 37 -11.13 6.34 2.02
CA ARG A 37 -12.59 6.51 2.25
C ARG A 37 -13.10 5.75 3.46
N ASP A 38 -12.38 4.73 3.91
CA ASP A 38 -12.79 3.82 4.98
C ASP A 38 -12.32 4.28 6.37
N GLU A 39 -11.65 5.43 6.44
CA GLU A 39 -11.04 5.97 7.65
C GLU A 39 -12.04 6.70 8.58
N ASP A 40 -11.66 6.81 9.85
CA ASP A 40 -12.34 7.69 10.80
C ASP A 40 -12.08 9.15 10.39
N PRO A 41 -13.11 9.99 10.20
CA PRO A 41 -12.93 11.41 9.87
C PRO A 41 -12.07 12.20 10.88
N ALA A 42 -11.95 11.74 12.12
CA ALA A 42 -11.09 12.32 13.15
C ALA A 42 -9.65 11.79 13.13
N LYS A 43 -9.37 10.74 12.34
CA LYS A 43 -8.06 10.07 12.23
C LYS A 43 -7.84 9.53 10.82
N THR A 44 -7.42 10.42 9.92
CA THR A 44 -7.18 10.14 8.50
C THR A 44 -5.70 9.94 8.18
N GLY A 45 -5.38 9.31 7.06
CA GLY A 45 -4.00 9.03 6.62
C GLY A 45 -3.44 7.70 7.12
N PHE A 46 -4.31 6.88 7.72
CA PHE A 46 -3.97 5.59 8.29
C PHE A 46 -3.79 4.52 7.21
N ALA A 47 -4.62 4.51 6.17
CA ALA A 47 -4.45 3.56 5.06
C ALA A 47 -3.06 3.73 4.42
N HIS A 48 -2.64 4.97 4.22
CA HIS A 48 -1.30 5.30 3.74
C HIS A 48 -0.18 4.98 4.76
N LEU A 49 -0.39 5.27 6.04
CA LEU A 49 0.59 4.89 7.07
C LEU A 49 0.79 3.37 7.16
N PHE A 50 -0.28 2.59 7.02
CA PHE A 50 -0.22 1.12 6.98
C PHE A 50 0.47 0.61 5.73
N GLU A 51 0.33 1.30 4.59
CA GLU A 51 1.14 1.05 3.40
C GLU A 51 2.64 1.06 3.72
N HIS A 52 3.13 2.13 4.35
CA HIS A 52 4.53 2.27 4.75
C HIS A 52 4.98 1.21 5.75
N LEU A 53 4.11 0.84 6.69
CA LEU A 53 4.41 -0.20 7.69
C LEU A 53 4.60 -1.59 7.08
N MET A 54 3.93 -1.88 5.97
CA MET A 54 3.95 -3.19 5.30
C MET A 54 5.26 -3.48 4.54
N PHE A 55 6.18 -2.51 4.47
CA PHE A 55 7.55 -2.70 3.96
C PHE A 55 8.55 -3.06 5.07
N GLY A 56 8.17 -2.92 6.35
CA GLY A 56 9.08 -3.14 7.48
C GLY A 56 9.38 -4.61 7.79
N GLY A 57 8.84 -5.55 7.02
CA GLY A 57 8.95 -6.99 7.25
C GLY A 57 7.80 -7.57 8.09
N SER A 58 7.87 -8.88 8.30
CA SER A 58 6.89 -9.71 8.99
C SER A 58 7.58 -10.57 10.06
N LYS A 59 6.80 -11.31 10.83
CA LYS A 59 7.32 -12.13 11.94
C LYS A 59 8.40 -13.12 11.51
N ASN A 60 8.29 -13.67 10.30
CA ASN A 60 9.28 -14.62 9.77
C ASN A 60 10.28 -13.96 8.80
N ILE A 61 10.07 -12.69 8.43
CA ILE A 61 10.83 -11.98 7.40
C ILE A 61 11.21 -10.60 7.94
N PRO A 62 12.35 -10.46 8.66
CA PRO A 62 12.71 -9.21 9.32
C PRO A 62 12.89 -8.00 8.39
N ASP A 63 13.23 -8.26 7.13
CA ASP A 63 13.38 -7.27 6.06
C ASP A 63 12.68 -7.85 4.82
N TYR A 64 11.64 -7.16 4.35
CA TYR A 64 10.86 -7.60 3.19
C TYR A 64 11.69 -7.57 1.90
N ASP A 65 12.57 -6.58 1.76
CA ASP A 65 13.26 -6.29 0.51
C ASP A 65 14.43 -7.25 0.27
N GLU A 66 15.14 -7.66 1.33
CA GLU A 66 16.32 -8.54 1.21
C GLU A 66 16.05 -9.83 0.40
N PRO A 67 15.08 -10.69 0.76
CA PRO A 67 14.80 -11.90 -0.01
C PRO A 67 14.29 -11.61 -1.42
N LEU A 68 13.49 -10.56 -1.60
CA LEU A 68 12.96 -10.20 -2.92
C LEU A 68 14.07 -9.77 -3.87
N GLN A 69 14.97 -8.90 -3.42
CA GLN A 69 16.11 -8.45 -4.21
C GLN A 69 17.06 -9.60 -4.54
N ARG A 70 17.28 -10.53 -3.61
CA ARG A 70 18.05 -11.76 -3.88
C ARG A 70 17.40 -12.66 -4.93
N ALA A 71 16.07 -12.63 -5.04
CA ALA A 71 15.31 -13.30 -6.10
C ALA A 71 15.29 -12.49 -7.42
N GLY A 72 15.99 -11.36 -7.50
CA GLY A 72 16.02 -10.49 -8.68
C GLY A 72 14.76 -9.65 -8.86
N GLY A 73 13.97 -9.49 -7.80
CA GLY A 73 12.73 -8.74 -7.81
C GLY A 73 12.85 -7.32 -7.28
N ASP A 74 11.81 -6.54 -7.55
CA ASP A 74 11.57 -5.21 -7.00
C ASP A 74 10.09 -5.07 -6.62
N ASN A 75 9.78 -4.16 -5.71
CA ASN A 75 8.41 -3.97 -5.22
C ASN A 75 8.05 -2.51 -5.00
N ASN A 76 6.74 -2.26 -4.96
CA ASN A 76 6.21 -0.97 -4.58
C ASN A 76 4.75 -1.14 -4.11
N ALA A 77 4.16 -0.04 -3.65
CA ALA A 77 2.76 0.02 -3.27
C ALA A 77 2.16 1.37 -3.65
N TYR A 78 0.84 1.43 -3.60
CA TYR A 78 0.13 2.70 -3.60
C TYR A 78 -1.23 2.56 -2.92
N THR A 79 -1.64 3.62 -2.25
CA THR A 79 -2.96 3.76 -1.64
C THR A 79 -3.77 4.83 -2.35
N THR A 80 -5.06 4.58 -2.51
CA THR A 80 -6.04 5.52 -3.08
C THR A 80 -7.15 5.78 -2.06
N ASN A 81 -8.18 6.52 -2.46
CA ASN A 81 -9.39 6.59 -1.65
C ASN A 81 -10.11 5.23 -1.55
N ASP A 82 -9.91 4.31 -2.49
CA ASP A 82 -10.75 3.11 -2.63
C ASP A 82 -10.05 1.79 -2.34
N LEU A 83 -8.73 1.73 -2.56
CA LEU A 83 -7.92 0.53 -2.44
C LEU A 83 -6.48 0.85 -2.07
N THR A 84 -5.80 -0.13 -1.47
CA THR A 84 -4.35 -0.20 -1.31
C THR A 84 -3.85 -1.40 -2.11
N ASN A 85 -2.92 -1.16 -3.02
CA ASN A 85 -2.28 -2.20 -3.80
C ASN A 85 -0.82 -2.33 -3.40
N TYR A 86 -0.39 -3.55 -3.15
CA TYR A 86 1.02 -3.88 -3.07
C TYR A 86 1.38 -4.79 -4.23
N TYR A 87 2.53 -4.54 -4.85
CA TYR A 87 2.94 -5.34 -5.99
C TYR A 87 4.43 -5.54 -6.03
N CYS A 88 4.83 -6.69 -6.56
CA CYS A 88 6.21 -6.98 -6.86
C CYS A 88 6.34 -7.58 -8.25
N GLN A 89 7.52 -7.38 -8.84
CA GLN A 89 7.90 -7.95 -10.12
C GLN A 89 9.21 -8.69 -9.94
N LEU A 90 9.34 -9.87 -10.55
CA LEU A 90 10.49 -10.76 -10.39
C LEU A 90 10.56 -11.76 -11.55
N PRO A 91 11.70 -12.43 -11.79
CA PRO A 91 11.77 -13.58 -12.68
C PRO A 91 10.72 -14.64 -12.31
N ALA A 92 9.98 -15.14 -13.29
CA ALA A 92 8.87 -16.07 -13.09
C ALA A 92 9.31 -17.38 -12.42
N GLU A 93 10.57 -17.79 -12.59
CA GLU A 93 11.17 -18.95 -11.91
C GLU A 93 11.24 -18.77 -10.37
N ASN A 94 11.22 -17.53 -9.88
CA ASN A 94 11.31 -17.20 -8.46
C ASN A 94 9.95 -16.80 -7.85
N LEU A 95 8.83 -17.02 -8.55
CA LEU A 95 7.48 -16.58 -8.16
C LEU A 95 7.07 -17.01 -6.74
N GLU A 96 7.54 -18.17 -6.27
CA GLU A 96 7.32 -18.65 -4.91
C GLU A 96 7.83 -17.67 -3.83
N THR A 97 8.89 -16.91 -4.12
CA THR A 97 9.40 -15.86 -3.22
C THR A 97 8.36 -14.77 -3.01
N ALA A 98 7.68 -14.34 -4.08
CA ALA A 98 6.63 -13.34 -3.99
C ALA A 98 5.43 -13.85 -3.17
N PHE A 99 4.99 -15.09 -3.41
CA PHE A 99 3.88 -15.68 -2.64
C PHE A 99 4.21 -15.82 -1.16
N TRP A 100 5.42 -16.26 -0.83
CA TRP A 100 5.88 -16.34 0.55
C TRP A 100 5.88 -14.97 1.22
N LEU A 101 6.48 -13.96 0.59
CA LEU A 101 6.57 -12.61 1.13
C LEU A 101 5.19 -11.97 1.37
N GLU A 102 4.31 -12.05 0.38
CA GLU A 102 2.97 -11.47 0.45
C GLU A 102 2.08 -12.17 1.49
N SER A 103 2.16 -13.50 1.57
CA SER A 103 1.38 -14.28 2.53
C SER A 103 1.83 -14.02 3.97
N ASP A 104 3.14 -13.91 4.23
CA ASP A 104 3.65 -13.73 5.59
C ASP A 104 3.30 -12.35 6.15
N ARG A 105 3.43 -11.28 5.36
CA ARG A 105 3.04 -9.93 5.81
C ARG A 105 1.53 -9.74 5.93
N MET A 106 0.73 -10.45 5.12
CA MET A 106 -0.72 -10.45 5.25
C MET A 106 -1.17 -11.13 6.56
N LEU A 107 -0.46 -12.16 6.99
CA LEU A 107 -0.81 -12.94 8.18
C LEU A 107 -0.28 -12.32 9.48
N ASP A 108 1.01 -12.01 9.53
CA ASP A 108 1.73 -11.66 10.77
C ASP A 108 2.76 -10.53 10.51
N LEU A 109 2.28 -9.32 10.22
CA LEU A 109 3.13 -8.12 10.07
C LEU A 109 3.96 -7.84 11.33
N ALA A 110 5.24 -7.51 11.16
CA ALA A 110 6.13 -7.14 12.26
C ALA A 110 5.85 -5.70 12.74
N PHE A 111 4.83 -5.56 13.57
CA PHE A 111 4.41 -4.27 14.10
C PHE A 111 4.98 -4.00 15.49
N SER A 112 5.64 -2.85 15.66
CA SER A 112 6.15 -2.39 16.95
C SER A 112 5.93 -0.89 17.10
N LYS A 113 5.91 -0.42 18.35
CA LYS A 113 5.86 1.04 18.61
C LYS A 113 7.03 1.77 17.94
N LYS A 114 8.22 1.16 17.93
CA LYS A 114 9.40 1.74 17.28
C LYS A 114 9.21 1.86 15.77
N SER A 115 8.71 0.83 15.09
CA SER A 115 8.47 0.90 13.63
C SER A 115 7.37 1.90 13.30
N LEU A 116 6.30 1.96 14.11
CA LEU A 116 5.28 3.00 13.99
C LEU A 116 5.85 4.42 14.12
N ASP A 117 6.63 4.68 15.16
CA ASP A 117 7.19 6.01 15.43
C ASP A 117 8.15 6.47 14.32
N VAL A 118 8.86 5.53 13.68
CA VAL A 118 9.73 5.81 12.53
C VAL A 118 8.89 6.12 11.29
N GLN A 119 7.97 5.24 10.90
CA GLN A 119 7.19 5.42 9.67
C GLN A 119 6.26 6.64 9.76
N ARG A 120 5.73 6.94 10.94
CA ARG A 120 4.98 8.17 11.19
C ARG A 120 5.79 9.41 10.84
N LYS A 121 7.06 9.48 11.22
CA LYS A 121 7.92 10.64 10.89
C LYS A 121 8.15 10.74 9.39
N VAL A 122 8.37 9.62 8.72
CA VAL A 122 8.55 9.58 7.25
C VAL A 122 7.31 10.13 6.55
N VAL A 123 6.13 9.62 6.89
CA VAL A 123 4.86 10.09 6.32
C VAL A 123 4.61 11.57 6.64
N CYS A 124 4.97 12.05 7.84
CA CYS A 124 4.88 13.48 8.16
C CYS A 124 5.80 14.35 7.29
N GLU A 125 7.02 13.89 6.98
CA GLU A 125 7.93 14.61 6.09
C GLU A 125 7.42 14.58 4.64
N GLU A 126 6.89 13.44 4.16
CA GLU A 126 6.24 13.34 2.85
C GLU A 126 5.05 14.31 2.74
N PHE A 127 4.22 14.40 3.79
CA PHE A 127 3.11 15.35 3.84
C PHE A 127 3.63 16.78 3.66
N LYS A 128 4.68 17.16 4.42
CA LYS A 128 5.27 18.50 4.33
C LYS A 128 5.84 18.77 2.95
N GLU A 129 6.61 17.82 2.40
CA GLU A 129 7.25 17.95 1.09
C GLU A 129 6.22 18.16 -0.02
N HIS A 130 5.15 17.35 -0.05
CA HIS A 130 4.21 17.34 -1.17
C HIS A 130 3.09 18.38 -1.05
N TYR A 131 2.68 18.76 0.16
CA TYR A 131 1.47 19.57 0.37
C TYR A 131 1.72 20.92 1.05
N LEU A 132 2.73 21.05 1.90
CA LEU A 132 2.99 22.31 2.63
C LEU A 132 4.12 23.14 2.00
N ASN A 133 5.20 22.48 1.59
CA ASN A 133 6.41 23.14 1.10
C ASN A 133 6.45 23.28 -0.43
N LYS A 134 5.47 22.69 -1.12
CA LYS A 134 5.34 22.75 -2.58
C LYS A 134 4.35 23.85 -2.98
N PRO A 135 4.70 24.77 -3.90
CA PRO A 135 3.74 25.71 -4.46
C PRO A 135 2.51 24.98 -4.99
N TYR A 136 1.31 25.43 -4.58
CA TYR A 136 0.02 24.82 -4.93
C TYR A 136 -0.17 23.36 -4.44
N GLY A 137 0.66 22.88 -3.50
CA GLY A 137 0.54 21.52 -2.95
C GLY A 137 -0.82 21.28 -2.28
N ASP A 138 -1.39 22.31 -1.64
CA ASP A 138 -2.65 22.23 -0.90
C ASP A 138 -3.92 22.38 -1.76
N VAL A 139 -3.79 22.62 -3.08
CA VAL A 139 -4.94 22.86 -3.97
C VAL A 139 -5.92 21.70 -3.94
N TRP A 140 -5.44 20.45 -3.95
CA TRP A 140 -6.31 19.28 -3.92
C TRP A 140 -7.02 19.08 -2.58
N HIS A 141 -6.37 19.41 -1.45
CA HIS A 141 -7.02 19.42 -0.14
C HIS A 141 -8.17 20.43 -0.10
N LYS A 142 -7.96 21.65 -0.62
CA LYS A 142 -9.02 22.67 -0.69
C LYS A 142 -10.14 22.26 -1.65
N MET A 143 -9.79 21.75 -2.82
CA MET A 143 -10.77 21.38 -3.83
C MET A 143 -11.68 20.24 -3.34
N ARG A 144 -11.12 19.23 -2.67
CA ARG A 144 -11.90 18.10 -2.13
C ARG A 144 -12.86 18.52 -1.03
N THR A 145 -12.42 19.39 -0.12
CA THR A 145 -13.29 19.90 0.97
C THR A 145 -14.42 20.80 0.43
N LEU A 146 -14.21 21.48 -0.70
CA LEU A 146 -15.27 22.21 -1.41
C LEU A 146 -16.21 21.30 -2.20
N ALA A 147 -15.69 20.25 -2.84
CA ALA A 147 -16.47 19.33 -3.67
C ALA A 147 -17.31 18.35 -2.84
N TYR A 148 -16.80 17.92 -1.68
CA TYR A 148 -17.41 16.91 -0.83
C TYR A 148 -17.63 17.45 0.59
N THR A 149 -18.89 17.70 0.94
CA THR A 149 -19.26 18.19 2.28
C THR A 149 -19.47 17.06 3.30
N GLN A 150 -19.99 15.93 2.83
CA GLN A 150 -20.32 14.74 3.65
C GLN A 150 -19.44 13.53 3.29
N HIS A 151 -19.20 13.30 1.99
CA HIS A 151 -18.55 12.08 1.51
C HIS A 151 -17.07 11.98 1.96
N PRO A 152 -16.57 10.79 2.33
CA PRO A 152 -15.17 10.58 2.76
C PRO A 152 -14.09 11.05 1.78
N TYR A 153 -14.42 11.17 0.49
CA TYR A 153 -13.51 11.73 -0.52
C TYR A 153 -13.09 13.19 -0.25
N ARG A 154 -13.67 13.85 0.76
CA ARG A 154 -13.28 15.18 1.22
C ARG A 154 -11.86 15.27 1.78
N TRP A 155 -11.23 14.15 2.13
CA TRP A 155 -9.81 14.12 2.50
C TRP A 155 -8.94 13.35 1.49
N MET A 156 -7.66 13.71 1.47
CA MET A 156 -6.63 13.08 0.66
C MET A 156 -6.12 11.80 1.34
N THR A 157 -5.53 10.89 0.56
CA THR A 157 -4.96 9.64 1.06
C THR A 157 -3.90 9.83 2.15
N ILE A 158 -3.08 10.87 2.03
CA ILE A 158 -2.06 11.23 3.03
C ILE A 158 -2.67 11.68 4.38
N GLY A 159 -3.98 11.98 4.41
CA GLY A 159 -4.69 12.58 5.52
C GLY A 159 -5.26 13.97 5.22
N ALA A 160 -6.28 14.34 6.00
CA ALA A 160 -6.90 15.67 5.97
C ALA A 160 -5.96 16.73 6.55
N GLU A 161 -5.30 16.41 7.66
CA GLU A 161 -4.38 17.30 8.38
C GLU A 161 -3.17 16.50 8.87
N LEU A 162 -2.02 17.16 8.97
CA LEU A 162 -0.77 16.56 9.46
C LEU A 162 -0.92 15.99 10.88
N SER A 163 -1.70 16.67 11.72
CA SER A 163 -1.97 16.32 13.13
C SER A 163 -2.64 14.95 13.29
N HIS A 164 -3.37 14.47 12.27
CA HIS A 164 -4.05 13.18 12.30
C HIS A 164 -3.07 12.00 12.24
N VAL A 165 -1.89 12.19 11.65
CA VAL A 165 -0.84 11.17 11.56
C VAL A 165 0.19 11.36 12.67
N GLU A 166 0.47 12.61 13.05
CA GLU A 166 1.53 12.95 14.01
C GLU A 166 1.29 12.43 15.44
N ASN A 167 0.02 12.37 15.88
CA ASN A 167 -0.38 12.09 17.27
C ASN A 167 -0.88 10.66 17.51
#